data_AF-A0A7J4FXM8-F1
#
_entry.id   AF-A0A7J4FXM8-F1
#
_cell.length_a   1.000
_cell.length_b   1.000
_cell.length_c   1.000
_cell.angle_alpha   90.00
_cell.angle_beta   90.00
_cell.angle_gamma   90.00
#
_symmetry.space_group_name_H-M   'P 1'
#
loop_
_entity.id
_entity.type
_entity.pdbx_description
1 polymer ?
#
loop_
_entity_poly.entity_id
_entity_poly.type
_entity_poly.pdbx_seq_one_letter_code
_entity_poly.pdbx_strand_id
1 'polypeptide(L)'
;MSIIVTISLCIGSNVCKSPNISVNGTCCSDINSNGICDFDETTSTTSTTTTSTTTSISTTSTTTTTIEKECYSHSDCGEDYYYENYLCGKNNVIRIKYVPRCINGRCVTKSKTEVIDVCKIDERCVPGKERCLSKLENRLPVRAILINISKEEFAGGYRDVQFKLLNITTRPFSNEILKAIIEVKFVTNKTTQTVECSWDYSGKVSDIEIGLFTEKIIKNNESITIWVR
;
A
#
# COMPACT_ATOMS: atom_id res chain seq x y z
N MET A 1 -33.28 -24.80 -38.70
CA MET A 1 -32.00 -24.79 -37.97
C MET A 1 -31.94 -23.45 -37.25
N SER A 2 -32.22 -23.45 -35.96
CA SER A 2 -32.46 -22.26 -35.16
C SER A 2 -31.15 -21.54 -34.87
N ILE A 3 -31.04 -20.27 -35.29
CA ILE A 3 -30.05 -19.35 -34.76
C ILE A 3 -30.84 -18.36 -33.90
N ILE A 4 -30.70 -18.53 -32.59
CA ILE A 4 -31.15 -17.57 -31.60
C ILE A 4 -30.20 -16.38 -31.73
N VAL A 5 -30.67 -15.30 -32.35
CA VAL A 5 -30.01 -14.00 -32.26
C VAL A 5 -30.62 -13.29 -31.07
N THR A 6 -29.92 -13.35 -29.94
CA THR A 6 -30.20 -12.54 -28.76
C THR A 6 -30.01 -11.08 -29.15
N ILE A 7 -31.12 -10.36 -29.33
CA ILE A 7 -31.12 -8.90 -29.38
C ILE A 7 -30.74 -8.44 -27.97
N SER A 8 -29.45 -8.12 -27.78
CA SER A 8 -29.02 -7.42 -26.58
C SER A 8 -29.65 -6.04 -26.63
N LEU A 9 -30.64 -5.81 -25.76
CA LEU A 9 -31.21 -4.49 -25.54
C LEU A 9 -30.05 -3.54 -25.23
N CYS A 10 -29.88 -2.50 -26.07
CA CYS A 10 -29.20 -1.28 -25.65
C CYS A 10 -30.04 -0.63 -24.55
N ILE A 11 -29.87 -1.09 -23.32
CA ILE A 11 -30.31 -0.35 -22.14
C ILE A 11 -29.38 0.86 -22.07
N GLY A 12 -29.95 2.05 -22.31
CA GLY A 12 -29.25 3.31 -22.14
C GLY A 12 -28.54 3.30 -20.80
N SER A 13 -27.21 3.29 -20.83
CA SER A 13 -26.42 3.30 -19.61
C SER A 13 -26.64 4.66 -18.96
N ASN A 14 -27.35 4.68 -17.83
CA ASN A 14 -27.38 5.82 -16.94
C ASN A 14 -25.93 6.04 -16.46
N VAL A 15 -25.20 6.92 -17.13
CA VAL A 15 -23.83 7.26 -16.74
C VAL A 15 -23.92 8.16 -15.51
N CYS A 16 -23.80 7.54 -14.34
CA CYS A 16 -23.63 8.27 -13.09
C CYS A 16 -22.30 9.01 -13.13
N LYS A 17 -22.32 10.33 -12.92
CA LYS A 17 -21.09 11.10 -12.77
C LYS A 17 -20.37 10.64 -11.50
N SER A 18 -19.09 10.36 -11.61
CA SER A 18 -18.20 10.10 -10.47
C SER A 18 -18.41 11.17 -9.39
N PRO A 19 -18.59 10.79 -8.11
CA PRO A 19 -18.26 9.50 -7.48
C PRO A 19 -19.44 8.51 -7.39
N ASN A 20 -20.50 8.67 -8.18
CA ASN A 20 -21.70 7.84 -8.05
C ASN A 20 -21.60 6.55 -8.88
N ILE A 21 -22.07 5.44 -8.32
CA ILE A 21 -22.20 4.14 -9.01
C ILE A 21 -23.66 3.89 -9.41
N SER A 22 -23.86 3.21 -10.54
CA SER A 22 -25.21 2.85 -11.01
C SER A 22 -25.65 1.54 -10.39
N VAL A 23 -26.64 1.58 -9.50
CA VAL A 23 -27.27 0.39 -8.92
C VAL A 23 -28.74 0.36 -9.34
N ASN A 24 -29.09 -0.66 -10.12
CA ASN A 24 -30.46 -0.95 -10.56
C ASN A 24 -31.17 0.21 -11.30
N GLY A 25 -30.43 0.99 -12.08
CA GLY A 25 -30.96 2.13 -12.86
C GLY A 25 -30.97 3.47 -12.12
N THR A 26 -30.54 3.49 -10.86
CA THR A 26 -30.44 4.68 -10.00
C THR A 26 -28.99 4.95 -9.63
N CYS A 27 -28.60 6.22 -9.50
CA CYS A 27 -27.25 6.60 -9.06
C CYS A 27 -27.18 6.62 -7.54
N CYS A 28 -26.32 5.78 -6.97
CA CYS A 28 -25.97 5.75 -5.56
C CYS A 28 -24.61 6.44 -5.37
N SER A 29 -24.47 7.27 -4.34
CA SER A 29 -23.20 7.93 -4.05
C SER A 29 -22.31 6.98 -3.29
N ASP A 30 -21.33 6.39 -3.98
CA ASP A 30 -20.32 5.48 -3.42
C ASP A 30 -19.28 6.30 -2.65
N ILE A 31 -19.62 6.64 -1.41
CA ILE A 31 -18.89 7.61 -0.57
C ILE A 31 -17.53 7.04 -0.15
N ASN A 32 -17.42 5.72 -0.07
CA ASN A 32 -16.19 5.03 0.33
C ASN A 32 -15.46 4.37 -0.87
N SER A 33 -15.98 4.50 -2.09
CA SER A 33 -15.41 3.96 -3.33
C SER A 33 -15.21 2.44 -3.30
N ASN A 34 -16.11 1.71 -2.62
CA ASN A 34 -16.06 0.25 -2.50
C ASN A 34 -16.88 -0.47 -3.58
N GLY A 35 -17.62 0.27 -4.42
CA GLY A 35 -18.44 -0.26 -5.50
C GLY A 35 -19.76 -0.91 -5.06
N ILE A 36 -20.21 -0.69 -3.82
CA ILE A 36 -21.38 -1.32 -3.21
C ILE A 36 -22.23 -0.26 -2.50
N CYS A 37 -23.51 -0.16 -2.85
CA CYS A 37 -24.46 0.71 -2.17
C CYS A 37 -24.91 0.07 -0.85
N ASP A 38 -24.25 0.45 0.26
CA ASP A 38 -24.52 -0.08 1.61
C ASP A 38 -25.49 0.81 2.42
N PHE A 39 -25.83 0.38 3.65
CA PHE A 39 -26.88 1.01 4.47
C PHE A 39 -26.59 2.47 4.84
N ASP A 40 -25.33 2.90 4.74
CA ASP A 40 -24.89 4.27 5.00
C ASP A 40 -24.97 5.16 3.73
N GLU A 41 -25.43 4.63 2.60
CA GLU A 41 -25.53 5.33 1.31
C GLU A 41 -26.99 5.58 0.89
N THR A 42 -27.33 6.85 0.65
CA THR A 42 -28.70 7.26 0.30
C THR A 42 -28.92 7.23 -1.21
N THR A 43 -29.97 6.53 -1.64
CA THR A 43 -30.40 6.47 -3.03
C THR A 43 -31.02 7.82 -3.43
N SER A 44 -30.38 8.53 -4.36
CA SER A 44 -30.89 9.82 -4.84
C SER A 44 -31.82 9.61 -6.03
N THR A 45 -33.13 9.69 -5.80
CA THR A 45 -34.14 9.78 -6.86
C THR A 45 -33.98 11.10 -7.60
N THR A 46 -33.28 11.08 -8.74
CA THR A 46 -33.17 12.28 -9.56
C THR A 46 -34.46 12.47 -10.35
N SER A 47 -35.24 13.48 -9.96
CA SER A 47 -36.25 14.10 -10.81
C SER A 47 -35.59 14.68 -12.06
N THR A 48 -36.19 14.36 -13.20
CA THR A 48 -35.87 14.88 -14.53
C THR A 48 -35.83 16.40 -14.54
N THR A 49 -34.74 17.03 -15.02
CA THR A 49 -34.85 18.40 -15.57
C THR A 49 -33.84 18.67 -16.67
N THR A 50 -34.39 19.22 -17.74
CA THR A 50 -33.84 19.55 -19.05
C THR A 50 -32.79 20.66 -19.02
N THR A 51 -31.87 20.56 -19.97
CA THR A 51 -30.83 21.53 -20.33
C THR A 51 -31.35 22.95 -20.51
N SER A 52 -30.69 23.93 -19.90
CA SER A 52 -30.62 25.31 -20.38
C SER A 52 -29.34 25.97 -19.85
N THR A 53 -28.50 26.40 -20.79
CA THR A 53 -27.24 27.12 -20.61
C THR A 53 -27.44 28.53 -20.06
N THR A 54 -26.76 28.88 -18.97
CA THR A 54 -26.35 30.27 -18.71
C THR A 54 -25.10 30.30 -17.83
N THR A 55 -24.10 31.03 -18.31
CA THR A 55 -22.78 31.20 -17.71
C THR A 55 -22.85 32.27 -16.61
N SER A 56 -22.59 31.89 -15.37
CA SER A 56 -22.27 32.83 -14.30
C SER A 56 -21.20 32.23 -13.40
N ILE A 57 -20.04 32.88 -13.38
CA ILE A 57 -18.92 32.56 -12.50
C ILE A 57 -19.38 32.88 -11.07
N SER A 58 -19.64 31.84 -10.27
CA SER A 58 -19.86 31.97 -8.84
C SER A 58 -18.76 31.20 -8.13
N THR A 59 -17.92 31.92 -7.40
CA THR A 59 -16.95 31.35 -6.46
C THR A 59 -17.70 30.73 -5.30
N THR A 60 -18.02 29.44 -5.41
CA THR A 60 -18.63 28.67 -4.31
C THR A 60 -17.53 28.21 -3.36
N SER A 61 -17.31 28.98 -2.29
CA SER A 61 -16.61 28.50 -1.10
C SER A 61 -17.37 27.27 -0.58
N THR A 62 -16.78 26.08 -0.73
CA THR A 62 -17.38 24.84 -0.24
C THR A 62 -17.10 24.74 1.26
N THR A 63 -18.10 25.08 2.07
CA THR A 63 -18.06 24.83 3.51
C THR A 63 -18.35 23.34 3.73
N THR A 64 -17.31 22.55 4.01
CA THR A 64 -17.46 21.17 4.47
C THR A 64 -18.02 21.19 5.90
N THR A 65 -19.32 20.99 6.06
CA THR A 65 -19.91 20.69 7.37
C THR A 65 -19.63 19.23 7.70
N THR A 66 -18.49 18.98 8.33
CA THR A 66 -18.25 17.76 9.12
C THR A 66 -19.34 17.68 10.19
N ILE A 67 -20.04 16.55 10.28
CA ILE A 67 -20.97 16.28 11.39
C ILE A 67 -20.14 16.29 12.68
N GLU A 68 -20.25 17.38 13.43
CA GLU A 68 -19.45 17.59 14.64
C GLU A 68 -20.01 16.72 15.76
N LYS A 69 -19.27 15.67 16.10
CA LYS A 69 -19.52 14.92 17.33
C LYS A 69 -19.28 15.85 18.52
N GLU A 70 -20.32 16.09 19.30
CA GLU A 70 -20.21 16.79 20.57
C GLU A 70 -19.35 15.96 21.55
N CYS A 71 -18.55 16.64 22.36
CA CYS A 71 -17.64 16.02 23.31
C CYS A 71 -17.56 16.80 24.61
N TYR A 72 -17.31 16.08 25.70
CA TYR A 72 -17.10 16.65 27.03
C TYR A 72 -15.62 16.54 27.44
N SER A 73 -14.92 15.54 26.92
CA SER A 73 -13.53 15.22 27.22
C SER A 73 -12.79 14.79 25.95
N HIS A 74 -11.45 14.85 25.98
CA HIS A 74 -10.65 14.44 24.81
C HIS A 74 -10.83 12.95 24.45
N SER A 75 -11.13 12.09 25.42
CA SER A 75 -11.37 10.66 25.19
C SER A 75 -12.63 10.38 24.36
N ASP A 76 -13.60 11.29 24.34
CA ASP A 76 -14.86 11.11 23.61
C ASP A 76 -14.67 11.16 22.08
N CYS A 77 -13.54 11.74 21.65
CA CYS A 77 -13.19 11.95 20.25
C CYS A 77 -12.41 10.78 19.64
N GLY A 78 -12.10 9.74 20.42
CA GLY A 78 -11.32 8.59 19.99
C GLY A 78 -9.85 8.69 20.35
N GLU A 79 -9.09 7.67 19.93
CA GLU A 79 -7.66 7.57 20.20
C GLU A 79 -6.82 8.23 19.11
N ASP A 80 -5.56 8.51 19.45
CA ASP A 80 -4.57 8.92 18.47
C ASP A 80 -4.38 7.79 17.43
N TYR A 81 -4.42 8.12 16.15
CA TYR A 81 -4.18 7.16 15.07
C TYR A 81 -3.22 7.73 14.05
N TYR A 82 -2.71 6.86 13.17
CA TYR A 82 -1.75 7.26 12.17
C TYR A 82 -2.31 7.05 10.76
N TYR A 83 -1.84 7.88 9.84
CA TYR A 83 -1.96 7.57 8.42
C TYR A 83 -1.19 6.27 8.13
N GLU A 84 -1.81 5.37 7.37
CA GLU A 84 -1.28 4.03 7.09
C GLU A 84 0.01 4.07 6.26
N ASN A 85 0.17 5.10 5.42
CA ASN A 85 1.30 5.22 4.52
C ASN A 85 2.35 6.21 5.00
N TYR A 86 3.60 5.90 4.72
CA TYR A 86 4.72 6.82 4.88
C TYR A 86 4.78 7.79 3.70
N LEU A 87 5.08 9.05 4.01
CA LEU A 87 5.14 10.14 3.04
C LEU A 87 6.54 10.73 3.00
N CYS A 88 6.82 11.50 1.95
CA CYS A 88 8.07 12.23 1.81
C CYS A 88 7.86 13.70 2.15
N GLY A 89 8.57 14.18 3.17
CA GLY A 89 8.54 15.57 3.61
C GLY A 89 9.95 16.14 3.65
N LYS A 90 10.25 17.16 2.83
CA LYS A 90 11.58 17.82 2.77
C LYS A 90 12.75 16.81 2.65
N ASN A 91 12.58 15.81 1.78
CA ASN A 91 13.53 14.70 1.59
C ASN A 91 13.73 13.78 2.81
N ASN A 92 12.78 13.73 3.75
CA ASN A 92 12.76 12.79 4.88
C ASN A 92 11.55 11.88 4.78
N VAL A 93 11.62 10.71 5.40
CA VAL A 93 10.43 9.89 5.62
C VAL A 93 9.65 10.45 6.79
N ILE A 94 8.38 10.71 6.56
CA ILE A 94 7.46 11.25 7.57
C ILE A 94 6.22 10.37 7.67
N ARG A 95 5.57 10.43 8.84
CA ARG A 95 4.25 9.87 9.08
C ARG A 95 3.33 10.97 9.60
N ILE A 96 2.04 10.88 9.26
CA ILE A 96 1.04 11.78 9.81
C ILE A 96 0.37 11.08 10.99
N LYS A 97 0.43 11.71 12.16
CA LYS A 97 -0.31 11.34 13.35
C LYS A 97 -1.54 12.23 13.47
N TYR A 98 -2.72 11.63 13.58
CA TYR A 98 -3.97 12.32 13.84
C TYR A 98 -4.29 12.23 15.33
N VAL A 99 -4.53 13.40 15.91
CA VAL A 99 -4.77 13.59 17.33
C VAL A 99 -6.14 14.23 17.48
N PRO A 100 -7.22 13.43 17.63
CA PRO A 100 -8.55 13.95 17.89
C PRO A 100 -8.59 14.58 19.29
N ARG A 101 -9.10 15.82 19.40
CA ARG A 101 -9.23 16.54 20.66
C ARG A 101 -10.56 17.25 20.74
N CYS A 102 -11.20 17.15 21.90
CA CYS A 102 -12.32 18.01 22.24
C CYS A 102 -11.88 19.47 22.42
N ILE A 103 -12.39 20.39 21.60
CA ILE A 103 -12.15 21.83 21.68
C ILE A 103 -13.51 22.51 21.59
N ASN A 104 -13.86 23.31 22.60
CA ASN A 104 -15.16 24.01 22.68
C ASN A 104 -16.37 23.09 22.47
N GLY A 105 -16.35 21.90 23.09
CA GLY A 105 -17.45 20.94 23.00
C GLY A 105 -17.53 20.17 21.68
N ARG A 106 -16.54 20.31 20.79
CA ARG A 106 -16.52 19.65 19.47
C ARG A 106 -15.24 18.86 19.25
N CYS A 107 -15.37 17.69 18.65
CA CYS A 107 -14.20 16.89 18.27
C CYS A 107 -13.50 17.50 17.05
N VAL A 108 -12.27 17.98 17.27
CA VAL A 108 -11.41 18.53 16.23
C VAL A 108 -10.18 17.65 16.09
N THR A 109 -9.94 17.15 14.88
CA THR A 109 -8.75 16.36 14.57
C THR A 109 -7.62 17.29 14.16
N LYS A 110 -6.52 17.28 14.93
CA LYS A 110 -5.28 17.94 14.54
C LYS A 110 -4.31 16.90 13.98
N SER A 111 -3.74 17.16 12.81
CA SER A 111 -2.64 16.36 12.29
C SER A 111 -1.31 16.90 12.82
N LYS A 112 -0.39 15.99 13.10
CA LYS A 112 1.02 16.26 13.39
C LYS A 112 1.86 15.45 12.43
N THR A 113 2.92 16.06 11.92
CA THR A 113 3.93 15.35 11.14
C THR A 113 5.01 14.86 12.08
N GLU A 114 5.29 13.57 12.03
CA GLU A 114 6.41 12.94 12.72
C GLU A 114 7.46 12.55 11.69
N VAL A 115 8.71 12.93 11.93
CA VAL A 115 9.84 12.49 11.10
C VAL A 115 10.24 11.11 11.58
N ILE A 116 10.16 10.15 10.66
CA ILE A 116 10.52 8.75 10.93
C ILE A 116 11.99 8.52 10.60
N ASP A 117 12.46 9.07 9.47
CA ASP A 117 13.84 8.92 9.03
C ASP A 117 14.33 10.16 8.28
N VAL A 118 15.61 10.50 8.46
CA VAL A 118 16.25 11.69 7.85
C VAL A 118 17.23 11.23 6.79
N CYS A 119 16.94 11.53 5.52
CA CYS A 119 17.73 10.98 4.43
C CYS A 119 19.09 11.66 4.33
N LYS A 120 20.15 10.86 4.23
CA LYS A 120 21.52 11.33 3.96
C LYS A 120 21.68 11.77 2.49
N ILE A 121 22.83 12.34 2.16
CA ILE A 121 23.16 12.90 0.83
C ILE A 121 22.96 11.88 -0.31
N ASP A 122 23.24 10.59 -0.06
CA ASP A 122 23.12 9.52 -1.06
C ASP A 122 21.83 8.69 -0.95
N GLU A 123 20.94 9.08 -0.04
CA GLU A 123 19.65 8.46 0.19
C GLU A 123 18.52 9.35 -0.34
N ARG A 124 17.37 8.74 -0.58
CA ARG A 124 16.16 9.42 -1.04
C ARG A 124 14.96 8.87 -0.30
N CYS A 125 14.05 9.76 0.02
CA CYS A 125 12.74 9.33 0.46
C CYS A 125 11.97 8.71 -0.71
N VAL A 126 11.38 7.55 -0.46
CA VAL A 126 10.51 6.86 -1.40
C VAL A 126 9.12 6.74 -0.74
N PRO A 127 8.05 7.28 -1.33
CA PRO A 127 6.71 7.19 -0.75
C PRO A 127 6.31 5.74 -0.45
N GLY A 128 5.71 5.53 0.71
CA GLY A 128 5.32 4.20 1.21
C GLY A 128 6.43 3.41 1.90
N LYS A 129 7.68 3.89 1.91
CA LYS A 129 8.77 3.27 2.69
C LYS A 129 8.89 3.90 4.06
N GLU A 130 9.12 3.08 5.08
CA GLU A 130 9.35 3.55 6.46
C GLU A 130 10.73 4.20 6.65
N ARG A 131 11.61 4.14 5.65
CA ARG A 131 12.99 4.64 5.72
C ARG A 131 13.49 5.20 4.41
N CYS A 132 14.55 5.98 4.51
CA CYS A 132 15.28 6.50 3.37
C CYS A 132 16.01 5.36 2.65
N LEU A 133 15.97 5.38 1.32
CA LEU A 133 16.65 4.37 0.50
C LEU A 133 17.80 4.99 -0.24
N SER A 134 18.96 4.36 -0.17
CA SER A 134 20.10 4.71 -1.00
C SER A 134 19.78 4.55 -2.50
N LYS A 135 20.48 5.30 -3.36
CA LYS A 135 20.39 5.10 -4.81
C LYS A 135 20.73 3.66 -5.25
N LEU A 136 21.49 2.92 -4.45
CA LEU A 136 21.83 1.52 -4.71
C LEU A 136 20.72 0.57 -4.23
N GLU A 137 20.06 0.80 -3.10
CA GLU A 137 18.93 -0.07 -2.68
C GLU A 137 17.76 -0.01 -3.67
N ASN A 138 17.65 1.07 -4.45
CA ASN A 138 16.67 1.20 -5.52
C ASN A 138 17.14 0.67 -6.88
N ARG A 139 18.34 0.07 -6.96
CA ARG A 139 18.92 -0.50 -8.19
C ARG A 139 19.51 -1.88 -7.90
N LEU A 140 19.00 -2.90 -8.59
CA LEU A 140 19.62 -4.22 -8.56
C LEU A 140 21.13 -4.10 -8.88
N PRO A 141 22.01 -4.78 -8.12
CA PRO A 141 23.43 -4.81 -8.43
C PRO A 141 23.67 -5.28 -9.87
N VAL A 142 24.72 -4.77 -10.52
CA VAL A 142 25.05 -5.17 -11.89
C VAL A 142 25.27 -6.69 -11.94
N ARG A 143 24.58 -7.37 -12.87
CA ARG A 143 24.55 -8.85 -13.02
C ARG A 143 23.84 -9.62 -11.90
N ALA A 144 23.09 -8.94 -11.03
CA ALA A 144 22.23 -9.64 -10.09
C ALA A 144 21.10 -10.36 -10.83
N ILE A 145 20.77 -11.56 -10.37
CA ILE A 145 19.57 -12.28 -10.78
C ILE A 145 18.55 -12.29 -9.63
N LEU A 146 17.27 -12.37 -9.99
CA LEU A 146 16.19 -12.46 -9.01
C LEU A 146 15.79 -13.92 -8.83
N ILE A 147 15.68 -14.34 -7.58
CA ILE A 147 15.28 -15.70 -7.21
C ILE A 147 14.15 -15.58 -6.18
N ASN A 148 13.04 -16.28 -6.45
CA ASN A 148 11.96 -16.42 -5.48
C ASN A 148 12.26 -17.63 -4.60
N ILE A 149 12.27 -17.44 -3.27
CA ILE A 149 12.57 -18.48 -2.29
C ILE A 149 11.41 -18.63 -1.31
N SER A 150 11.18 -19.86 -0.85
CA SER A 150 10.15 -20.20 0.15
C SER A 150 10.75 -21.07 1.25
N LYS A 151 9.95 -21.32 2.30
CA LYS A 151 10.33 -22.22 3.40
C LYS A 151 10.19 -23.71 3.07
N GLU A 152 9.55 -24.03 1.95
CA GLU A 152 9.18 -25.40 1.61
C GLU A 152 10.35 -26.11 0.93
N GLU A 153 10.89 -25.49 -0.12
CA GLU A 153 11.88 -26.12 -1.00
C GLU A 153 13.09 -25.23 -1.30
N PHE A 154 14.14 -25.88 -1.78
CA PHE A 154 15.31 -25.20 -2.32
C PHE A 154 15.00 -24.70 -3.73
N ALA A 155 15.09 -23.38 -3.93
CA ALA A 155 15.06 -22.78 -5.25
C ALA A 155 16.48 -22.72 -5.82
N GLY A 156 16.70 -23.31 -6.98
CA GLY A 156 17.93 -23.15 -7.75
C GLY A 156 17.90 -21.89 -8.60
N GLY A 157 19.07 -21.42 -9.05
CA GLY A 157 19.10 -20.36 -10.05
C GLY A 157 20.44 -19.64 -10.24
N TYR A 158 21.38 -19.74 -9.29
CA TYR A 158 22.68 -19.08 -9.40
C TYR A 158 23.83 -20.09 -9.30
N ARG A 159 24.51 -20.33 -10.42
CA ARG A 159 25.64 -21.27 -10.52
C ARG A 159 25.27 -22.66 -9.98
N ASP A 160 26.08 -23.24 -9.10
CA ASP A 160 25.89 -24.54 -8.45
C ASP A 160 25.25 -24.42 -7.06
N VAL A 161 24.50 -23.35 -6.82
CA VAL A 161 23.95 -23.01 -5.50
C VAL A 161 22.42 -22.94 -5.54
N GLN A 162 21.82 -23.46 -4.47
CA GLN A 162 20.39 -23.40 -4.22
C GLN A 162 20.10 -22.66 -2.92
N PHE A 163 18.96 -21.98 -2.87
CA PHE A 163 18.57 -21.11 -1.77
C PHE A 163 17.25 -21.57 -1.19
N LYS A 164 17.14 -21.56 0.13
CA LYS A 164 15.90 -21.85 0.85
C LYS A 164 15.71 -20.84 1.95
N LEU A 165 14.48 -20.38 2.14
CA LEU A 165 14.18 -19.46 3.23
C LEU A 165 14.09 -20.26 4.54
N LEU A 166 14.85 -19.89 5.56
CA LEU A 166 14.73 -20.48 6.90
C LEU A 166 13.77 -19.69 7.77
N ASN A 167 14.00 -18.38 7.84
CA ASN A 167 13.23 -17.52 8.73
C ASN A 167 13.13 -16.10 8.18
N ILE A 168 12.05 -15.42 8.54
CA ILE A 168 11.83 -14.00 8.27
C ILE A 168 11.46 -13.33 9.58
N THR A 169 12.13 -12.22 9.86
CA THR A 169 11.66 -11.27 10.86
C THR A 169 10.89 -10.17 10.15
N THR A 170 9.61 -10.04 10.48
CA THR A 170 8.78 -8.94 9.98
C THR A 170 8.50 -7.91 11.06
N ARG A 171 8.19 -6.70 10.61
CA ARG A 171 7.66 -5.66 11.49
C ARG A 171 6.23 -6.01 11.91
N PRO A 172 5.86 -5.82 13.18
CA PRO A 172 4.49 -6.02 13.64
C PRO A 172 3.50 -5.21 12.81
N PHE A 173 2.35 -5.81 12.48
CA PHE A 173 1.21 -5.19 11.79
C PHE A 173 1.40 -4.80 10.30
N SER A 174 2.62 -4.58 9.80
CA SER A 174 2.86 -4.19 8.40
C SER A 174 3.24 -5.34 7.46
N ASN A 175 3.66 -6.50 8.01
CA ASN A 175 4.27 -7.62 7.27
C ASN A 175 5.49 -7.22 6.42
N GLU A 176 6.10 -6.08 6.73
CA GLU A 176 7.34 -5.63 6.11
C GLU A 176 8.50 -6.49 6.61
N ILE A 177 9.34 -6.95 5.69
CA ILE A 177 10.50 -7.78 5.98
C ILE A 177 11.59 -6.89 6.55
N LEU A 178 11.94 -7.11 7.81
CA LEU A 178 13.10 -6.46 8.45
C LEU A 178 14.38 -7.23 8.13
N LYS A 179 14.29 -8.56 8.10
CA LYS A 179 15.44 -9.45 7.98
C LYS A 179 15.00 -10.81 7.47
N ALA A 180 15.84 -11.45 6.66
CA ALA A 180 15.68 -12.82 6.22
C ALA A 180 16.92 -13.65 6.57
N ILE A 181 16.68 -14.88 7.00
CA ILE A 181 17.70 -15.91 7.21
C ILE A 181 17.52 -16.93 6.09
N ILE A 182 18.55 -17.12 5.29
CA ILE A 182 18.54 -17.90 4.08
C ILE A 182 19.55 -19.04 4.20
N GLU A 183 19.13 -20.24 3.87
CA GLU A 183 19.98 -21.40 3.73
C GLU A 183 20.51 -21.48 2.31
N VAL A 184 21.83 -21.64 2.19
CA VAL A 184 22.57 -21.67 0.94
C VAL A 184 23.22 -23.04 0.80
N LYS A 185 22.73 -23.85 -0.13
CA LYS A 185 23.21 -25.20 -0.39
C LYS A 185 24.07 -25.23 -1.64
N PHE A 186 25.31 -25.64 -1.48
CA PHE A 186 26.25 -25.86 -2.58
C PHE A 186 26.07 -27.29 -3.11
N VAL A 187 25.59 -27.41 -4.34
CA VAL A 187 25.22 -28.71 -4.93
C VAL A 187 26.45 -29.60 -5.12
N THR A 188 27.58 -29.00 -5.54
CA THR A 188 28.81 -29.72 -5.89
C THR A 188 29.49 -30.37 -4.69
N ASN A 189 29.63 -29.64 -3.58
CA ASN A 189 30.31 -30.12 -2.37
C ASN A 189 29.33 -30.62 -1.28
N LYS A 190 28.01 -30.55 -1.53
CA LYS A 190 26.93 -30.92 -0.60
C LYS A 190 27.01 -30.23 0.77
N THR A 191 27.63 -29.04 0.83
CA THR A 191 27.68 -28.24 2.05
C THR A 191 26.55 -27.24 2.08
N THR A 192 26.14 -26.87 3.30
CA THR A 192 25.10 -25.90 3.54
C THR A 192 25.62 -24.82 4.47
N GLN A 193 25.33 -23.58 4.14
CA GLN A 193 25.67 -22.43 4.97
C GLN A 193 24.42 -21.57 5.18
N THR A 194 24.42 -20.77 6.23
CA THR A 194 23.34 -19.83 6.51
C THR A 194 23.83 -18.42 6.32
N VAL A 195 23.00 -17.59 5.73
CA VAL A 195 23.28 -16.18 5.52
C VAL A 195 22.10 -15.35 6.01
N GLU A 196 22.43 -14.19 6.53
CA GLU A 196 21.46 -13.19 6.93
C GLU A 196 21.54 -12.01 5.97
N CYS A 197 20.39 -11.47 5.58
CA CYS A 197 20.33 -10.20 4.87
C CYS A 197 19.13 -9.37 5.36
N SER A 198 19.28 -8.06 5.26
CA SER A 198 18.21 -7.09 5.48
C SER A 198 18.16 -6.12 4.31
N TRP A 199 17.33 -5.08 4.45
CA TRP A 199 17.41 -3.95 3.54
C TRP A 199 18.69 -3.14 3.74
N ASP A 200 19.23 -3.07 4.96
CA ASP A 200 20.42 -2.28 5.29
C ASP A 200 21.73 -2.92 4.83
N TYR A 201 21.74 -4.24 4.65
CA TYR A 201 22.95 -4.94 4.24
C TYR A 201 22.64 -6.25 3.51
N SER A 202 23.55 -6.58 2.60
CA SER A 202 23.60 -7.86 1.91
C SER A 202 24.35 -8.91 2.72
N GLY A 203 23.86 -10.14 2.63
CA GLY A 203 24.55 -11.32 3.11
C GLY A 203 25.62 -11.78 2.12
N LYS A 204 26.72 -12.36 2.63
CA LYS A 204 27.76 -12.97 1.79
C LYS A 204 28.06 -14.40 2.22
N VAL A 205 28.14 -15.29 1.25
CA VAL A 205 28.60 -16.68 1.43
C VAL A 205 29.58 -16.98 0.32
N SER A 206 30.83 -17.26 0.69
CA SER A 206 31.93 -17.43 -0.28
C SER A 206 32.06 -16.18 -1.18
N ASP A 207 31.90 -16.33 -2.50
CA ASP A 207 31.92 -15.27 -3.50
C ASP A 207 30.53 -14.79 -3.93
N ILE A 208 29.47 -15.29 -3.27
CA ILE A 208 28.07 -14.97 -3.57
C ILE A 208 27.57 -13.91 -2.60
N GLU A 209 26.95 -12.87 -3.13
CA GLU A 209 26.28 -11.83 -2.36
C GLU A 209 24.78 -11.86 -2.61
N ILE A 210 24.02 -11.75 -1.52
CA ILE A 210 22.57 -11.99 -1.47
C ILE A 210 21.91 -10.82 -0.74
N GLY A 211 20.81 -10.31 -1.27
CA GLY A 211 20.03 -9.29 -0.57
C GLY A 211 18.55 -9.34 -0.88
N LEU A 212 17.77 -8.54 -0.14
CA LEU A 212 16.33 -8.48 -0.29
C LEU A 212 15.92 -7.71 -1.54
N PHE A 213 14.87 -8.20 -2.21
CA PHE A 213 14.21 -7.49 -3.30
C PHE A 213 12.73 -7.22 -3.03
N THR A 214 12.01 -8.15 -2.37
CA THR A 214 10.61 -7.92 -1.97
C THR A 214 10.53 -7.36 -0.54
N GLU A 215 9.68 -6.36 -0.34
CA GLU A 215 9.49 -5.71 0.97
C GLU A 215 8.49 -6.39 1.87
N LYS A 216 7.51 -7.07 1.30
CA LYS A 216 6.45 -7.77 2.04
C LYS A 216 6.44 -9.23 1.66
N ILE A 217 6.04 -10.06 2.59
CA ILE A 217 5.83 -11.49 2.33
C ILE A 217 4.75 -11.64 1.25
N ILE A 218 5.03 -12.45 0.23
CA ILE A 218 4.05 -12.80 -0.80
C ILE A 218 3.07 -13.79 -0.17
N LYS A 219 1.82 -13.34 0.08
CA LYS A 219 0.78 -14.17 0.69
C LYS A 219 0.51 -15.40 -0.19
N ASN A 220 0.33 -16.54 0.47
CA ASN A 220 0.05 -17.92 0.00
C ASN A 220 1.21 -18.92 0.20
N ASN A 221 2.48 -18.52 0.03
CA ASN A 221 3.62 -19.47 0.13
C ASN A 221 4.75 -19.02 1.08
N GLU A 222 4.51 -17.97 1.89
CA GLU A 222 5.53 -17.33 2.73
C GLU A 222 6.85 -17.07 1.99
N SER A 223 6.76 -16.66 0.72
CA SER A 223 7.90 -16.51 -0.17
C SER A 223 8.37 -15.07 -0.28
N ILE A 224 9.65 -14.92 -0.61
CA ILE A 224 10.29 -13.63 -0.84
C ILE A 224 11.15 -13.71 -2.09
N THR A 225 11.27 -12.59 -2.80
CA THR A 225 12.28 -12.46 -3.85
C THR A 225 13.55 -11.87 -3.26
N ILE A 226 14.66 -12.51 -3.56
CA ILE A 226 16.01 -12.04 -3.28
C ILE A 226 16.72 -11.71 -4.59
N TRP A 227 17.73 -10.86 -4.50
CA TRP A 227 18.73 -10.73 -5.56
C TRP A 227 20.00 -11.46 -5.17
N VAL A 228 20.68 -12.05 -6.16
CA VAL A 228 21.92 -12.81 -5.97
C VAL A 228 22.95 -12.41 -7.03
N ARG A 229 24.21 -12.22 -6.65
CA ARG A 229 25.34 -11.96 -7.55
C ARG A 229 26.63 -12.64 -7.11
#